data_AF-A0A498LMP3-F1
#
_entry.id   AF-A0A498LMP3-F1
#
_cell.length_a   1.000
_cell.length_b   1.000
_cell.length_c   1.000
_cell.angle_alpha   90.00
_cell.angle_beta   90.00
_cell.angle_gamma   90.00
#
_symmetry.space_group_name_H-M   'P 1'
#
loop_
_entity.id
_entity.type
_entity.pdbx_description
1 polymer ?
#
loop_
_entity_poly.entity_id
_entity_poly.type
_entity_poly.pdbx_seq_one_letter_code
_entity_poly.pdbx_strand_id
1 'polypeptide(L)'
;MWCYCNYERMRRGADFYLLQSNSTYVNSWSALQSLVIITAGYLQLYFLKRLFKTKPAEGDKPRCFKYCRLNTHVPVLERFFDGGDTKADFRLKRESLNKLLELLHQQRRHGWGTTLQTLVFLYWLACGASYRVVSQAFGIPRPTIHRIIHRVADEVMAILPKVVALPKSEEHLLQVGAGFASLTNHQAFGKAVGAIDGCHVRIKPPAGPDGQCYKNRKLFASILLQGICDHQGAFLDVFVGYPGSVHDSRVLKNSPIYKQAKYPPQGFFLLGDGGYPCTEKPIAIMTPFKNPALPSTQRFNAHLSKGRSIIERAFGMMKTRFRAIFLQALEVIAACTMLHNICLGVGDIIPPDDSQEEEEDDVEGCNPGEAVSGAAWRTRLCNQVSALQDVNQDHDYIFHPILKKKSFIEINRLQRFVFHMWCYYNYEQMRRGADFYLLQSNSTYVNSWSALQSLVIITAGYLQLYFLKRLFKTKPAEGDKPRC
;
A
#
# COMPACT_ATOMS: atom_id res chain seq x y z
N MET A 1 -61.77 -1.01 41.93
CA MET A 1 -62.72 -0.08 42.60
C MET A 1 -62.85 1.11 41.66
N TRP A 2 -64.06 1.29 41.08
CA TRP A 2 -64.37 1.94 39.78
C TRP A 2 -63.89 1.12 38.56
N CYS A 3 -64.63 0.14 37.99
CA CYS A 3 -65.96 0.10 37.34
C CYS A 3 -66.04 0.80 35.97
N TYR A 4 -66.54 0.02 34.97
CA TYR A 4 -67.03 0.39 33.62
C TYR A 4 -65.94 0.89 32.62
N CYS A 5 -65.66 0.27 31.46
CA CYS A 5 -66.56 -0.35 30.49
C CYS A 5 -65.73 -1.06 29.37
N ASN A 6 -66.06 -2.33 29.07
CA ASN A 6 -65.87 -3.09 27.81
C ASN A 6 -64.47 -3.15 27.17
N TYR A 7 -63.74 -4.27 27.06
CA TYR A 7 -64.08 -5.65 26.64
C TYR A 7 -65.15 -5.78 25.53
N GLU A 8 -64.67 -6.24 24.37
CA GLU A 8 -65.35 -6.68 23.15
C GLU A 8 -66.09 -5.67 22.25
N ARG A 9 -65.54 -5.44 21.05
CA ARG A 9 -66.12 -6.02 19.81
C ARG A 9 -65.23 -5.84 18.58
N MET A 10 -64.98 -6.99 17.93
CA MET A 10 -64.82 -7.21 16.47
C MET A 10 -63.67 -6.49 15.76
N ARG A 11 -62.59 -7.16 15.36
CA ARG A 11 -62.48 -8.22 14.31
C ARG A 11 -62.95 -7.73 12.93
N ARG A 12 -62.04 -7.92 11.95
CA ARG A 12 -62.14 -7.83 10.47
C ARG A 12 -61.61 -6.49 9.95
N GLY A 13 -60.62 -6.42 9.06
CA GLY A 13 -60.20 -7.36 8.04
C GLY A 13 -60.13 -6.55 6.74
N ALA A 14 -58.99 -5.93 6.45
CA ALA A 14 -58.82 -5.14 5.22
C ALA A 14 -57.35 -4.94 4.80
N ASP A 15 -56.38 -4.95 5.71
CA ASP A 15 -55.03 -4.47 5.36
C ASP A 15 -54.08 -5.54 4.81
N PHE A 16 -54.47 -6.82 4.78
CA PHE A 16 -53.60 -7.88 4.26
C PHE A 16 -53.73 -8.09 2.73
N TYR A 17 -54.79 -7.59 2.09
CA TYR A 17 -55.02 -7.79 0.65
C TYR A 17 -54.37 -6.72 -0.25
N LEU A 18 -54.08 -5.52 0.28
CA LEU A 18 -53.50 -4.42 -0.52
C LEU A 18 -51.96 -4.50 -0.67
N LEU A 19 -51.26 -5.10 0.29
CA LEU A 19 -49.80 -5.25 0.23
C LEU A 19 -49.34 -6.38 -0.72
N GLN A 20 -50.17 -7.41 -0.91
CA GLN A 20 -49.82 -8.54 -1.77
C GLN A 20 -50.01 -8.23 -3.27
N SER A 21 -50.98 -7.37 -3.62
CA SER A 21 -51.27 -6.96 -5.01
C SER A 21 -50.18 -6.08 -5.64
N ASN A 22 -49.56 -5.17 -4.85
CA ASN A 22 -48.56 -4.23 -5.38
C ASN A 22 -47.16 -4.86 -5.57
N SER A 23 -46.79 -5.88 -4.78
CA SER A 23 -45.50 -6.56 -4.93
C SER A 23 -45.43 -7.40 -6.21
N THR A 24 -46.54 -8.05 -6.58
CA THR A 24 -46.63 -8.85 -7.82
C THR A 24 -46.61 -7.99 -9.09
N TYR A 25 -47.18 -6.78 -9.06
CA TYR A 25 -47.23 -5.88 -10.22
C TYR A 25 -45.88 -5.24 -10.55
N VAL A 26 -45.16 -4.78 -9.52
CA VAL A 26 -43.83 -4.14 -9.68
C VAL A 26 -42.77 -5.16 -10.09
N ASN A 27 -42.83 -6.39 -9.58
CA ASN A 27 -41.91 -7.46 -9.96
C ASN A 27 -42.15 -7.98 -11.38
N SER A 28 -43.39 -7.97 -11.87
CA SER A 28 -43.71 -8.41 -13.23
C SER A 28 -43.24 -7.40 -14.29
N TRP A 29 -43.31 -6.09 -13.98
CA TRP A 29 -42.82 -5.03 -14.88
C TRP A 29 -41.30 -4.94 -14.96
N SER A 30 -40.59 -5.12 -13.84
CA SER A 30 -39.12 -5.15 -13.84
C SER A 30 -38.57 -6.38 -14.56
N ALA A 31 -39.26 -7.52 -14.47
CA ALA A 31 -38.92 -8.74 -15.19
C ALA A 31 -39.10 -8.57 -16.71
N LEU A 32 -40.20 -7.95 -17.15
CA LEU A 32 -40.43 -7.65 -18.57
C LEU A 32 -39.42 -6.64 -19.13
N GLN A 33 -39.09 -5.57 -18.39
CA GLN A 33 -38.03 -4.65 -18.80
C GLN A 33 -36.67 -5.34 -18.93
N SER A 34 -36.33 -6.21 -17.98
CA SER A 34 -35.08 -6.98 -18.01
C SER A 34 -35.02 -7.91 -19.22
N LEU A 35 -36.13 -8.57 -19.56
CA LEU A 35 -36.22 -9.47 -20.72
C LEU A 35 -36.08 -8.72 -22.04
N VAL A 36 -36.65 -7.51 -22.15
CA VAL A 36 -36.49 -6.65 -23.34
C VAL A 36 -35.05 -6.17 -23.51
N ILE A 37 -34.37 -5.80 -22.42
CA ILE A 37 -32.96 -5.37 -22.46
C ILE A 37 -32.05 -6.54 -22.85
N ILE A 38 -32.27 -7.74 -22.26
CA ILE A 38 -31.47 -8.93 -22.56
C ILE A 38 -31.68 -9.36 -24.01
N THR A 39 -32.92 -9.38 -24.50
CA THR A 39 -33.21 -9.77 -25.91
C THR A 39 -32.65 -8.75 -26.91
N ALA A 40 -32.74 -7.45 -26.62
CA ALA A 40 -32.10 -6.41 -27.44
C ALA A 40 -30.57 -6.52 -27.46
N GLY A 41 -29.95 -6.78 -26.30
CA GLY A 41 -28.51 -7.01 -26.19
C GLY A 41 -28.06 -8.27 -26.95
N TYR A 42 -28.83 -9.35 -26.90
CA TYR A 42 -28.55 -10.58 -27.65
C TYR A 42 -28.67 -10.37 -29.16
N LEU A 43 -29.66 -9.60 -29.61
CA LEU A 43 -29.82 -9.25 -31.02
C LEU A 43 -28.66 -8.38 -31.53
N GLN A 44 -28.20 -7.42 -30.73
CA GLN A 44 -27.03 -6.60 -31.05
C GLN A 44 -25.76 -7.45 -31.15
N LEU A 45 -25.51 -8.36 -30.19
CA LEU A 45 -24.38 -9.29 -30.22
C LEU A 45 -24.45 -10.26 -31.41
N TYR A 46 -25.64 -10.73 -31.76
CA TYR A 46 -25.86 -11.59 -32.92
C TYR A 46 -25.54 -10.85 -34.24
N PHE A 47 -26.01 -9.61 -34.39
CA PHE A 47 -25.70 -8.78 -35.56
C PHE A 47 -24.21 -8.40 -35.64
N LEU A 48 -23.56 -8.10 -34.51
CA LEU A 48 -22.11 -7.87 -34.44
C LEU A 48 -21.31 -9.12 -34.85
N LYS A 49 -21.65 -10.30 -34.32
CA LYS A 49 -21.01 -11.57 -34.73
C LYS A 49 -21.22 -11.88 -36.21
N ARG A 50 -22.36 -11.47 -36.79
CA ARG A 50 -22.67 -11.67 -38.21
C ARG A 50 -21.96 -10.67 -39.11
N LEU A 51 -21.78 -9.43 -38.68
CA LEU A 51 -21.05 -8.37 -39.41
C LEU A 51 -19.53 -8.60 -39.41
N PHE A 52 -18.97 -9.15 -38.32
CA PHE A 52 -17.53 -9.40 -38.18
C PHE A 52 -17.08 -10.82 -38.56
N LYS A 53 -17.91 -11.58 -39.29
CA LYS A 53 -17.52 -12.89 -39.83
C LYS A 53 -16.63 -12.70 -41.07
N THR A 54 -15.46 -12.09 -40.91
CA THR A 54 -14.40 -12.12 -41.92
C THR A 54 -13.79 -13.52 -41.91
N LYS A 55 -13.85 -14.22 -43.06
CA LYS A 55 -13.09 -15.46 -43.24
C LYS A 55 -11.59 -15.11 -43.07
N PRO A 56 -10.82 -15.85 -42.26
CA PRO A 56 -9.38 -15.66 -42.25
C PRO A 56 -8.85 -16.06 -43.64
N ALA A 57 -8.18 -15.12 -44.31
CA ALA A 57 -7.41 -15.44 -45.50
C ALA A 57 -6.23 -16.32 -45.06
N GLU A 58 -6.22 -17.54 -45.57
CA GLU A 58 -5.18 -18.54 -45.34
C GLU A 58 -3.94 -18.12 -46.14
N GLY A 59 -2.80 -17.86 -45.48
CA GLY A 59 -1.51 -17.80 -46.17
C GLY A 59 -0.47 -16.76 -45.75
N ASP A 60 -0.78 -15.76 -44.91
CA ASP A 60 0.24 -14.77 -44.52
C ASP A 60 0.92 -15.12 -43.19
N LYS A 61 2.22 -15.47 -43.25
CA LYS A 61 3.11 -15.51 -42.08
C LYS A 61 2.95 -14.19 -41.32
N PRO A 62 2.84 -14.18 -39.98
CA PRO A 62 2.63 -12.95 -39.23
C PRO A 62 3.84 -12.02 -39.42
N ARG A 63 3.69 -11.00 -40.26
CA ARG A 63 4.63 -9.88 -40.32
C ARG A 63 4.57 -9.18 -38.96
N CYS A 64 5.69 -9.11 -38.26
CA CYS A 64 5.83 -8.32 -37.04
C CYS A 64 5.67 -6.84 -37.40
N PHE A 65 4.44 -6.34 -37.37
CA PHE A 65 4.19 -4.92 -37.50
C PHE A 65 4.70 -4.23 -36.23
N LYS A 66 5.81 -3.49 -36.32
CA LYS A 66 6.19 -2.52 -35.30
C LYS A 66 5.16 -1.39 -35.33
N TYR A 67 4.10 -1.52 -34.53
CA TYR A 67 3.00 -0.55 -34.45
C TYR A 67 3.43 0.86 -34.03
N CYS A 68 4.63 1.03 -33.47
CA CYS A 68 5.17 2.32 -33.06
C CYS A 68 6.69 2.34 -33.25
N ARG A 69 7.24 3.43 -33.80
CA ARG A 69 8.68 3.71 -33.77
C ARG A 69 8.96 4.51 -32.51
N LEU A 70 10.01 4.13 -31.79
CA LEU A 70 10.47 4.88 -30.63
C LEU A 70 10.89 6.28 -31.10
N ASN A 71 10.39 7.32 -30.43
CA ASN A 71 10.90 8.66 -30.64
C ASN A 71 12.25 8.78 -29.91
N THR A 72 13.34 8.66 -30.67
CA THR A 72 14.71 8.75 -30.14
C THR A 72 15.10 10.15 -29.70
N HIS A 73 14.33 11.18 -30.07
CA HIS A 73 14.56 12.57 -29.62
C HIS A 73 14.04 12.86 -28.21
N VAL A 74 13.52 11.86 -27.51
CA VAL A 74 13.18 11.98 -26.09
C VAL A 74 14.48 11.94 -25.27
N PRO A 75 14.89 13.02 -24.57
CA PRO A 75 16.21 13.11 -23.95
C PRO A 75 16.53 11.98 -22.97
N VAL A 76 15.52 11.53 -22.21
CA VAL A 76 15.65 10.41 -21.25
C VAL A 76 15.93 9.08 -21.96
N LEU A 77 15.32 8.88 -23.13
CA LEU A 77 15.51 7.66 -23.92
C LEU A 77 16.82 7.70 -24.70
N GLU A 78 17.14 8.84 -25.31
CA GLU A 78 18.42 9.10 -25.98
C GLU A 78 19.59 8.76 -25.05
N ARG A 79 19.63 9.38 -23.86
CA ARG A 79 20.67 9.10 -22.86
C ARG A 79 20.75 7.61 -22.49
N PHE A 80 19.60 6.93 -22.36
CA PHE A 80 19.58 5.51 -22.04
C PHE A 80 20.16 4.65 -23.17
N PHE A 81 19.70 4.85 -24.41
CA PHE A 81 20.12 4.04 -25.56
C PHE A 81 21.53 4.34 -26.03
N ASP A 82 22.04 5.55 -25.81
CA ASP A 82 23.41 5.95 -26.16
C ASP A 82 24.46 5.52 -25.13
N GLY A 83 24.06 4.79 -24.08
CA GLY A 83 24.98 4.32 -23.05
C GLY A 83 25.30 5.34 -21.96
N GLY A 84 24.60 6.48 -21.90
CA GLY A 84 24.81 7.52 -20.89
C GLY A 84 24.46 7.10 -19.46
N ASP A 85 24.79 7.96 -18.50
CA ASP A 85 24.52 7.72 -17.07
C ASP A 85 23.01 7.67 -16.79
N THR A 86 22.56 6.56 -16.21
CA THR A 86 21.16 6.30 -15.86
C THR A 86 20.78 6.84 -14.48
N LYS A 87 21.76 7.21 -13.64
CA LYS A 87 21.46 7.69 -12.28
C LYS A 87 20.72 9.02 -12.27
N ALA A 88 21.03 9.92 -13.21
CA ALA A 88 20.40 11.23 -13.29
C ALA A 88 18.87 11.13 -13.45
N ASP A 89 18.42 10.24 -14.33
CA ASP A 89 17.00 10.11 -14.68
C ASP A 89 16.26 9.05 -13.84
N PHE A 90 16.94 7.96 -13.47
CA PHE A 90 16.30 6.80 -12.83
C PHE A 90 16.76 6.56 -11.39
N ARG A 91 17.79 7.27 -10.89
CA ARG A 91 18.42 7.03 -9.58
C ARG A 91 18.95 5.60 -9.40
N LEU A 92 19.24 4.94 -10.52
CA LEU A 92 19.72 3.56 -10.62
C LEU A 92 20.96 3.52 -11.52
N LYS A 93 21.96 2.73 -11.13
CA LYS A 93 23.03 2.29 -12.04
C LYS A 93 22.46 1.46 -13.19
N ARG A 94 23.17 1.45 -14.32
CA ARG A 94 22.77 0.70 -15.52
C ARG A 94 22.72 -0.80 -15.25
N GLU A 95 23.64 -1.30 -14.43
CA GLU A 95 23.70 -2.70 -14.04
C GLU A 95 22.46 -3.13 -13.22
N SER A 96 22.03 -2.30 -12.25
CA SER A 96 20.81 -2.54 -11.47
C SER A 96 19.56 -2.57 -12.38
N LEU A 97 19.51 -1.66 -13.35
CA LEU A 97 18.43 -1.56 -14.32
C LEU A 97 18.40 -2.78 -15.25
N ASN A 98 19.55 -3.19 -15.78
CA ASN A 98 19.68 -4.39 -16.60
C ASN A 98 19.24 -5.63 -15.82
N LYS A 99 19.61 -5.72 -14.54
CA LYS A 99 19.19 -6.83 -13.68
C LYS A 99 17.67 -6.89 -13.52
N LEU A 100 17.02 -5.74 -13.34
CA LEU A 100 15.57 -5.67 -13.32
C LEU A 100 14.95 -6.08 -14.65
N LEU A 101 15.52 -5.63 -15.78
CA LEU A 101 15.04 -6.00 -17.12
C LEU A 101 15.17 -7.50 -17.40
N GLU A 102 16.23 -8.15 -16.92
CA GLU A 102 16.38 -9.61 -16.97
C GLU A 102 15.29 -10.31 -16.18
N LEU A 103 15.00 -9.85 -14.96
CA LEU A 103 13.96 -10.43 -14.09
C LEU A 103 12.55 -10.22 -14.67
N LEU A 104 12.32 -9.09 -15.34
CA LEU A 104 11.04 -8.74 -15.99
C LEU A 104 10.97 -9.22 -17.44
N HIS A 105 11.96 -9.96 -17.96
CA HIS A 105 12.04 -10.28 -19.38
C HIS A 105 10.89 -11.19 -19.82
N GLN A 106 9.81 -10.56 -20.29
CA GLN A 106 8.71 -11.21 -20.98
C GLN A 106 8.69 -10.73 -22.42
N GLN A 107 8.66 -11.66 -23.38
CA GLN A 107 8.46 -11.31 -24.78
C GLN A 107 7.05 -10.76 -24.98
N ARG A 108 6.94 -9.46 -25.22
CA ARG A 108 5.65 -8.81 -25.52
C ARG A 108 5.44 -8.77 -27.02
N ARG A 109 4.40 -9.47 -27.50
CA ARG A 109 3.98 -9.43 -28.91
C ARG A 109 3.33 -8.09 -29.30
N HIS A 110 2.88 -7.31 -28.33
CA HIS A 110 2.18 -6.03 -28.52
C HIS A 110 2.52 -5.00 -27.44
N GLY A 111 2.35 -3.72 -27.75
CA GLY A 111 2.59 -2.60 -26.82
C GLY A 111 3.98 -1.95 -27.00
N TRP A 112 4.42 -1.23 -25.97
CA TRP A 112 5.62 -0.39 -26.01
C TRP A 112 6.95 -1.14 -25.77
N GLY A 113 6.91 -2.47 -25.74
CA GLY A 113 8.06 -3.30 -25.33
C GLY A 113 8.30 -3.29 -23.82
N THR A 114 9.02 -4.28 -23.29
CA THR A 114 9.30 -4.41 -21.85
C THR A 114 10.26 -3.31 -21.39
N THR A 115 11.35 -3.09 -22.11
CA THR A 115 12.37 -2.08 -21.77
C THR A 115 11.77 -0.70 -21.55
N LEU A 116 11.06 -0.15 -22.54
CA LEU A 116 10.47 1.20 -22.42
C LEU A 116 9.43 1.28 -21.29
N GLN A 117 8.61 0.24 -21.10
CA GLN A 117 7.62 0.21 -20.02
C GLN A 117 8.30 0.23 -18.65
N THR A 118 9.37 -0.53 -18.48
CA THR A 118 10.20 -0.51 -17.27
C THR A 118 10.86 0.86 -17.07
N LEU A 119 11.41 1.48 -18.11
CA LEU A 119 12.01 2.83 -18.00
C LEU A 119 10.97 3.87 -17.55
N VAL A 120 9.78 3.85 -18.13
CA VAL A 120 8.67 4.74 -17.72
C VAL A 120 8.31 4.54 -16.24
N PHE A 121 8.21 3.28 -15.80
CA PHE A 121 7.90 2.95 -14.42
C PHE A 121 9.01 3.40 -13.46
N LEU A 122 10.28 3.15 -13.80
CA LEU A 122 11.44 3.56 -12.99
C LEU A 122 11.56 5.08 -12.89
N TYR A 123 11.36 5.80 -13.99
CA TYR A 123 11.37 7.26 -13.98
C TYR A 123 10.27 7.82 -13.07
N TRP A 124 9.08 7.24 -13.15
CA TRP A 124 7.98 7.60 -12.26
C TRP A 124 8.31 7.32 -10.78
N LEU A 125 8.92 6.17 -10.47
CA LEU A 125 9.35 5.82 -9.11
C LEU A 125 10.43 6.79 -8.56
N ALA A 126 11.42 7.09 -9.38
CA ALA A 126 12.57 7.93 -9.03
C ALA A 126 12.15 9.39 -8.80
N CYS A 127 11.32 9.94 -9.69
CA CYS A 127 10.87 11.34 -9.60
C CYS A 127 9.70 11.54 -8.64
N GLY A 128 8.86 10.52 -8.41
CA GLY A 128 7.60 10.67 -7.66
C GLY A 128 6.63 11.65 -8.32
N ALA A 129 6.74 11.84 -9.65
CA ALA A 129 6.04 12.87 -10.38
C ALA A 129 4.62 12.45 -10.79
N SER A 130 3.76 13.43 -11.08
CA SER A 130 2.43 13.15 -11.63
C SER A 130 2.50 12.49 -13.01
N TYR A 131 1.48 11.72 -13.39
CA TYR A 131 1.40 11.12 -14.73
C TYR A 131 1.46 12.14 -15.87
N ARG A 132 1.13 13.43 -15.61
CA ARG A 132 1.28 14.50 -16.60
C ARG A 132 2.76 14.76 -16.92
N VAL A 133 3.61 14.81 -15.90
CA VAL A 133 5.06 15.06 -16.08
C VAL A 133 5.71 13.90 -16.81
N VAL A 134 5.40 12.66 -16.40
CA VAL A 134 5.91 11.46 -17.08
C VAL A 134 5.42 11.39 -18.54
N SER A 135 4.15 11.75 -18.78
CA SER A 135 3.59 11.83 -20.13
C SER A 135 4.35 12.81 -21.03
N GLN A 136 4.71 13.99 -20.51
CA GLN A 136 5.51 14.98 -21.23
C GLN A 136 6.95 14.50 -21.45
N ALA A 137 7.57 13.92 -20.41
CA ALA A 137 8.95 13.43 -20.49
C ALA A 137 9.14 12.35 -21.55
N PHE A 138 8.18 11.43 -21.71
CA PHE A 138 8.27 10.33 -22.68
C PHE A 138 7.49 10.56 -23.98
N GLY A 139 6.71 11.64 -24.09
CA GLY A 139 5.81 11.86 -25.22
C GLY A 139 4.70 10.81 -25.36
N ILE A 140 4.30 10.17 -24.25
CA ILE A 140 3.30 9.09 -24.24
C ILE A 140 2.00 9.62 -23.62
N PRO A 141 0.80 9.36 -24.19
CA PRO A 141 -0.46 9.80 -23.62
C PRO A 141 -0.67 9.35 -22.15
N ARG A 142 -1.20 10.25 -21.30
CA ARG A 142 -1.44 9.99 -19.87
C ARG A 142 -2.18 8.67 -19.57
N PRO A 143 -3.25 8.28 -20.28
CA PRO A 143 -3.93 7.00 -20.02
C PRO A 143 -3.04 5.78 -20.29
N THR A 144 -2.10 5.91 -21.22
CA THR A 144 -1.13 4.86 -21.52
C THR A 144 -0.06 4.79 -20.44
N ILE A 145 0.47 5.92 -19.96
CA ILE A 145 1.39 5.96 -18.81
C ILE A 145 0.77 5.28 -17.59
N HIS A 146 -0.47 5.62 -17.24
CA HIS A 146 -1.20 4.97 -16.15
C HIS A 146 -1.23 3.45 -16.32
N ARG A 147 -1.67 2.95 -17.48
CA ARG A 147 -1.72 1.50 -17.77
C ARG A 147 -0.34 0.84 -17.71
N ILE A 148 0.71 1.52 -18.16
CA ILE A 148 2.08 1.01 -18.09
C ILE A 148 2.53 0.88 -16.63
N ILE A 149 2.34 1.93 -15.83
CA ILE A 149 2.79 1.95 -14.43
C ILE A 149 2.12 0.83 -13.63
N HIS A 150 0.79 0.72 -13.70
CA HIS A 150 0.08 -0.34 -12.97
C HIS A 150 0.48 -1.74 -13.44
N ARG A 151 0.59 -1.95 -14.75
CA ARG A 151 1.03 -3.24 -15.28
C ARG A 151 2.43 -3.63 -14.80
N VAL A 152 3.40 -2.70 -14.86
CA VAL A 152 4.77 -2.99 -14.42
C VAL A 152 4.81 -3.17 -12.90
N ALA A 153 3.98 -2.45 -12.13
CA ALA A 153 3.83 -2.69 -10.70
C ALA A 153 3.34 -4.12 -10.41
N ASP A 154 2.32 -4.60 -11.12
CA ASP A 154 1.82 -5.99 -10.99
C ASP A 154 2.92 -7.03 -11.29
N GLU A 155 3.69 -6.81 -12.36
CA GLU A 155 4.79 -7.68 -12.76
C GLU A 155 5.91 -7.68 -11.70
N VAL A 156 6.24 -6.52 -11.14
CA VAL A 156 7.19 -6.36 -10.03
C VAL A 156 6.70 -7.10 -8.78
N MET A 157 5.43 -6.95 -8.43
CA MET A 157 4.84 -7.66 -7.30
C MET A 157 4.87 -9.19 -7.49
N ALA A 158 4.71 -9.68 -8.71
CA ALA A 158 4.79 -11.11 -9.02
C ALA A 158 6.21 -11.69 -8.85
N ILE A 159 7.26 -10.87 -9.04
CA ILE A 159 8.66 -11.30 -8.85
C ILE A 159 9.22 -10.98 -7.46
N LEU A 160 8.54 -10.14 -6.66
CA LEU A 160 8.95 -9.74 -5.31
C LEU A 160 9.42 -10.93 -4.44
N PRO A 161 8.70 -12.07 -4.35
CA PRO A 161 9.12 -13.19 -3.49
C PRO A 161 10.41 -13.89 -3.94
N LYS A 162 10.92 -13.62 -5.15
CA LYS A 162 12.21 -14.13 -5.64
C LYS A 162 13.39 -13.28 -5.15
N VAL A 163 13.14 -12.03 -4.75
CA VAL A 163 14.16 -11.04 -4.40
C VAL A 163 14.12 -10.67 -2.91
N VAL A 164 12.93 -10.60 -2.33
CA VAL A 164 12.69 -10.38 -0.90
C VAL A 164 12.21 -11.71 -0.33
N ALA A 165 13.12 -12.45 0.30
CA ALA A 165 12.84 -13.76 0.85
C ALA A 165 13.67 -14.03 2.10
N LEU A 166 13.05 -14.73 3.06
CA LEU A 166 13.74 -15.21 4.25
C LEU A 166 14.80 -16.27 3.89
N PRO A 167 15.99 -16.24 4.53
CA PRO A 167 17.00 -17.28 4.36
C PRO A 167 16.45 -18.66 4.75
N LYS A 168 16.64 -19.65 3.87
CA LYS A 168 16.18 -21.03 4.09
C LYS A 168 17.29 -21.99 4.52
N SER A 169 18.52 -21.72 4.09
CA SER A 169 19.69 -22.55 4.42
C SER A 169 20.30 -22.12 5.74
N GLU A 170 20.67 -23.09 6.58
CA GLU A 170 21.42 -22.84 7.80
C GLU A 170 22.76 -22.14 7.52
N GLU A 171 23.43 -22.48 6.42
CA GLU A 171 24.66 -21.82 6.00
C GLU A 171 24.46 -20.31 5.79
N HIS A 172 23.36 -19.94 5.12
CA HIS A 172 23.04 -18.53 4.89
C HIS A 172 22.68 -17.81 6.21
N LEU A 173 21.99 -18.48 7.14
CA LEU A 173 21.71 -17.94 8.47
C LEU A 173 22.99 -17.69 9.28
N LEU A 174 23.97 -18.60 9.19
CA LEU A 174 25.27 -18.44 9.84
C LEU A 174 26.08 -17.31 9.20
N GLN A 175 26.03 -17.14 7.88
CA GLN A 175 26.65 -16.01 7.19
C GLN A 175 26.03 -14.68 7.63
N VAL A 176 24.69 -14.60 7.71
CA VAL A 176 24.00 -13.40 8.21
C VAL A 176 24.40 -13.12 9.66
N GLY A 177 24.45 -14.15 10.50
CA GLY A 177 24.91 -14.04 11.88
C GLY A 177 26.35 -13.54 12.02
N ALA A 178 27.28 -14.09 11.25
CA ALA A 178 28.66 -13.61 11.20
C ALA A 178 28.74 -12.13 10.76
N GLY A 179 27.91 -11.74 9.80
CA GLY A 179 27.75 -10.35 9.37
C GLY A 179 27.28 -9.42 10.49
N PHE A 180 26.28 -9.84 11.28
CA PHE A 180 25.84 -9.06 12.46
C PHE A 180 26.88 -9.04 13.57
N ALA A 181 27.63 -10.13 13.79
CA ALA A 181 28.76 -10.14 14.73
C ALA A 181 29.82 -9.11 14.30
N SER A 182 30.11 -9.00 13.00
CA SER A 182 31.00 -7.97 12.46
C SER A 182 30.42 -6.57 12.60
N LEU A 183 29.14 -6.36 12.27
CA LEU A 183 28.49 -5.04 12.35
C LEU A 183 28.44 -4.51 13.79
N THR A 184 28.19 -5.40 14.75
CA THR A 184 28.15 -5.07 16.17
C THR A 184 29.53 -5.07 16.83
N ASN A 185 30.59 -5.52 16.14
CA ASN A 185 31.91 -5.80 16.69
C ASN A 185 31.87 -6.77 17.90
N HIS A 186 30.97 -7.76 17.90
CA HIS A 186 30.86 -8.71 19.00
C HIS A 186 30.23 -10.06 18.64
N GLN A 187 30.89 -11.17 18.99
CA GLN A 187 30.46 -12.53 18.63
C GLN A 187 29.14 -12.99 19.27
N ALA A 188 28.72 -12.39 20.38
CA ALA A 188 27.41 -12.66 20.99
C ALA A 188 26.23 -12.42 20.03
N PHE A 189 26.40 -11.58 19.00
CA PHE A 189 25.38 -11.32 17.98
C PHE A 189 25.50 -12.26 16.76
N GLY A 190 26.36 -13.27 16.82
CA GLY A 190 26.56 -14.27 15.75
C GLY A 190 25.34 -15.15 15.44
N LYS A 191 24.28 -15.06 16.25
CA LYS A 191 22.99 -15.73 16.03
C LYS A 191 21.86 -14.76 15.64
N ALA A 192 22.18 -13.49 15.42
CA ALA A 192 21.23 -12.54 14.86
C ALA A 192 21.00 -12.83 13.37
N VAL A 193 19.75 -12.93 12.93
CA VAL A 193 19.41 -13.25 11.52
C VAL A 193 18.58 -12.17 10.86
N GLY A 194 18.44 -11.03 11.52
CA GLY A 194 17.85 -9.85 10.93
C GLY A 194 17.66 -8.74 11.94
N ALA A 195 17.63 -7.51 11.47
CA ALA A 195 17.13 -6.36 12.22
C ALA A 195 15.68 -6.10 11.78
N ILE A 196 14.77 -5.92 12.74
CA ILE A 196 13.36 -5.60 12.52
C ILE A 196 13.08 -4.19 13.02
N ASP A 197 12.39 -3.41 12.20
CA ASP A 197 11.94 -2.09 12.62
C ASP A 197 10.72 -1.58 11.84
N GLY A 198 10.03 -0.61 12.43
CA GLY A 198 8.93 0.13 11.83
C GLY A 198 9.42 1.36 11.08
N CYS A 199 8.69 1.78 10.06
CA CYS A 199 9.03 2.94 9.26
C CYS A 199 7.77 3.69 8.83
N HIS A 200 7.68 4.97 9.22
CA HIS A 200 6.58 5.82 8.81
C HIS A 200 6.76 6.30 7.36
N VAL A 201 5.79 5.95 6.51
CA VAL A 201 5.66 6.48 5.14
C VAL A 201 4.57 7.53 5.14
N ARG A 202 4.94 8.78 4.83
CA ARG A 202 3.99 9.90 4.79
C ARG A 202 2.91 9.67 3.76
N ILE A 203 1.67 9.98 4.14
CA ILE A 203 0.51 9.93 3.25
C ILE A 203 -0.27 11.24 3.33
N LYS A 204 -1.10 11.50 2.32
CA LYS A 204 -2.24 12.41 2.49
C LYS A 204 -3.30 11.63 3.27
N PRO A 205 -3.78 12.15 4.41
CA PRO A 205 -4.79 11.44 5.20
C PRO A 205 -6.06 11.23 4.36
N PRO A 206 -6.77 10.10 4.55
CA PRO A 206 -8.07 9.90 3.93
C PRO A 206 -9.05 11.00 4.35
N ALA A 207 -9.99 11.32 3.46
CA ALA A 207 -11.06 12.27 3.77
C ALA A 207 -12.04 11.65 4.77
N GLY A 208 -12.38 12.37 5.83
CA GLY A 208 -13.34 11.92 6.85
C GLY A 208 -12.74 11.76 8.25
N PRO A 209 -13.51 11.19 9.19
CA PRO A 209 -13.12 11.09 10.60
C PRO A 209 -11.90 10.18 10.81
N ASP A 210 -11.74 9.16 9.96
CA ASP A 210 -10.67 8.15 10.07
C ASP A 210 -9.27 8.71 9.79
N GLY A 211 -9.17 9.93 9.23
CA GLY A 211 -7.89 10.58 8.97
C GLY A 211 -7.02 10.77 10.23
N GLN A 212 -7.63 10.85 11.41
CA GLN A 212 -6.91 10.95 12.69
C GLN A 212 -6.15 9.67 13.03
N CYS A 213 -6.63 8.49 12.60
CA CYS A 213 -5.96 7.20 12.85
C CYS A 213 -4.60 7.11 12.14
N TYR A 214 -4.35 7.94 11.12
CA TYR A 214 -3.09 7.95 10.41
C TYR A 214 -2.06 8.90 11.03
N LYS A 215 -2.45 9.74 12.01
CA LYS A 215 -1.51 10.63 12.68
C LYS A 215 -0.59 9.84 13.60
N ASN A 216 0.70 9.97 13.37
CA ASN A 216 1.72 9.43 14.25
C ASN A 216 2.05 10.37 15.40
N ARG A 217 3.00 9.95 16.25
CA ARG A 217 3.52 10.72 17.38
C ARG A 217 4.11 12.07 16.97
N LYS A 218 4.70 12.14 15.77
CA LYS A 218 5.24 13.37 15.15
C LYS A 218 4.16 14.24 14.47
N LEU A 219 2.88 13.98 14.75
CA LEU A 219 1.72 14.74 14.30
C LEU A 219 1.50 14.81 12.78
N PHE A 220 2.09 13.91 12.00
CA PHE A 220 1.85 13.80 10.55
C PHE A 220 1.14 12.49 10.17
N ALA A 221 0.37 12.54 9.09
CA ALA A 221 -0.35 11.36 8.59
C ALA A 221 0.63 10.39 7.89
N SER A 222 0.61 9.13 8.29
CA SER A 222 1.49 8.09 7.75
C SER A 222 0.86 6.71 7.78
N ILE A 223 1.41 5.80 6.97
CA ILE A 223 1.25 4.36 7.11
C ILE A 223 2.57 3.74 7.57
N LEU A 224 2.48 2.63 8.29
CA LEU A 224 3.62 1.86 8.78
C LEU A 224 4.05 0.83 7.74
N LEU A 225 5.35 0.81 7.49
CA LEU A 225 6.10 -0.26 6.85
C LEU A 225 6.93 -0.93 7.94
N GLN A 226 6.62 -2.17 8.28
CA GLN A 226 7.50 -3.04 9.05
C GLN A 226 8.44 -3.76 8.08
N GLY A 227 9.73 -3.69 8.33
CA GLY A 227 10.74 -4.38 7.54
C GLY A 227 11.61 -5.27 8.40
N ILE A 228 12.13 -6.34 7.80
CA ILE A 228 13.26 -7.10 8.32
C ILE A 228 14.36 -7.05 7.28
N CYS A 229 15.59 -6.76 7.69
CA CYS A 229 16.75 -6.78 6.80
C CYS A 229 17.92 -7.57 7.40
N ASP A 230 18.81 -8.04 6.53
CA ASP A 230 20.06 -8.68 6.93
C ASP A 230 21.15 -7.66 7.33
N HIS A 231 22.34 -8.16 7.62
CA HIS A 231 23.51 -7.36 7.99
C HIS A 231 24.01 -6.41 6.89
N GLN A 232 23.59 -6.60 5.63
CA GLN A 232 23.92 -5.73 4.50
C GLN A 232 22.82 -4.68 4.23
N GLY A 233 21.69 -4.78 4.95
CA GLY A 233 20.53 -3.92 4.74
C GLY A 233 19.62 -4.36 3.59
N ALA A 234 19.75 -5.62 3.13
CA ALA A 234 18.81 -6.20 2.17
C ALA A 234 17.55 -6.67 2.88
N PHE A 235 16.38 -6.28 2.38
CA PHE A 235 15.10 -6.65 2.96
C PHE A 235 14.82 -8.15 2.77
N LEU A 236 14.52 -8.84 3.86
CA LEU A 236 14.17 -10.26 3.90
C LEU A 236 12.66 -10.47 3.96
N ASP A 237 11.95 -9.56 4.63
CA ASP A 237 10.49 -9.54 4.77
C ASP A 237 10.01 -8.10 4.91
N VAL A 238 8.82 -7.81 4.37
CA VAL A 238 8.19 -6.48 4.45
C VAL A 238 6.68 -6.61 4.64
N PHE A 239 6.13 -5.78 5.52
CA PHE A 239 4.70 -5.74 5.81
C PHE A 239 4.22 -4.30 5.92
N VAL A 240 3.21 -3.92 5.12
CA VAL A 240 2.78 -2.53 4.96
C VAL A 240 1.26 -2.43 5.09
N GLY A 241 0.79 -1.32 5.64
CA GLY A 241 -0.61 -0.89 5.51
C GLY A 241 -1.31 -0.48 6.79
N TYR A 242 -0.62 -0.57 7.94
CA TYR A 242 -1.19 -0.12 9.20
C TYR A 242 -1.16 1.41 9.32
N PRO A 243 -2.19 2.03 9.93
CA PRO A 243 -2.19 3.47 10.20
C PRO A 243 -1.06 3.89 11.14
N GLY A 244 -0.52 5.10 10.94
CA GLY A 244 0.61 5.64 11.70
C GLY A 244 0.38 5.85 13.19
N SER A 245 -0.86 5.76 13.69
CA SER A 245 -1.12 5.80 15.14
C SER A 245 -0.91 4.44 15.84
N VAL A 246 -0.70 3.36 15.08
CA VAL A 246 -0.58 2.00 15.61
C VAL A 246 0.85 1.74 16.09
N HIS A 247 1.03 1.13 17.26
CA HIS A 247 2.37 0.78 17.74
C HIS A 247 2.96 -0.43 17.00
N ASP A 248 4.29 -0.46 16.86
CA ASP A 248 5.03 -1.53 16.17
C ASP A 248 4.76 -2.92 16.77
N SER A 249 4.66 -3.03 18.09
CA SER A 249 4.29 -4.29 18.75
C SER A 249 2.93 -4.84 18.28
N ARG A 250 1.98 -3.97 17.95
CA ARG A 250 0.67 -4.37 17.40
C ARG A 250 0.75 -4.70 15.92
N VAL A 251 1.55 -3.96 15.15
CA VAL A 251 1.82 -4.31 13.74
C VAL A 251 2.46 -5.70 13.65
N LEU A 252 3.45 -5.96 14.50
CA LEU A 252 4.12 -7.25 14.61
C LEU A 252 3.13 -8.39 14.88
N LYS A 253 2.30 -8.29 15.92
CA LYS A 253 1.33 -9.36 16.24
C LYS A 253 0.37 -9.68 15.09
N ASN A 254 0.13 -8.70 14.22
CA ASN A 254 -0.75 -8.86 13.07
C ASN A 254 -0.04 -9.29 11.79
N SER A 255 1.29 -9.17 11.72
CA SER A 255 2.05 -9.47 10.53
C SER A 255 2.08 -10.98 10.25
N PRO A 256 2.18 -11.38 8.96
CA PRO A 256 2.23 -12.80 8.59
C PRO A 256 3.38 -13.54 9.27
N ILE A 257 4.54 -12.89 9.46
CA ILE A 257 5.71 -13.52 10.06
C ILE A 257 5.48 -13.92 11.53
N TYR A 258 4.80 -13.09 12.32
CA TYR A 258 4.45 -13.41 13.71
C TYR A 258 3.40 -14.53 13.77
N LYS A 259 2.37 -14.45 12.92
CA LYS A 259 1.29 -15.46 12.87
C LYS A 259 1.78 -16.84 12.41
N GLN A 260 2.76 -16.86 11.51
CA GLN A 260 3.34 -18.11 11.02
C GLN A 260 4.40 -18.68 11.98
N ALA A 261 5.09 -17.83 12.75
CA ALA A 261 6.10 -18.22 13.74
C ALA A 261 7.20 -19.15 13.17
N LYS A 262 7.54 -19.02 11.88
CA LYS A 262 8.56 -19.83 11.19
C LYS A 262 9.95 -19.20 11.22
N TYR A 263 10.03 -17.91 11.54
CA TYR A 263 11.27 -17.14 11.52
C TYR A 263 11.31 -16.20 12.73
N PRO A 264 12.45 -16.05 13.40
CA PRO A 264 13.72 -16.75 13.16
C PRO A 264 13.65 -18.24 13.58
N PRO A 265 14.46 -19.13 12.97
CA PRO A 265 14.53 -20.53 13.39
C PRO A 265 15.11 -20.66 14.80
N GLN A 266 14.90 -21.81 15.43
CA GLN A 266 15.32 -22.05 16.81
C GLN A 266 16.82 -21.79 17.00
N GLY A 267 17.18 -21.07 18.06
CA GLY A 267 18.56 -20.69 18.37
C GLY A 267 19.05 -19.41 17.68
N PHE A 268 18.25 -18.84 16.79
CA PHE A 268 18.49 -17.54 16.16
C PHE A 268 17.47 -16.50 16.65
N PHE A 269 17.80 -15.21 16.51
CA PHE A 269 16.95 -14.10 16.96
C PHE A 269 17.00 -12.89 16.02
N LEU A 270 16.00 -12.00 16.13
CA LEU A 270 15.97 -10.70 15.48
C LEU A 270 16.43 -9.60 16.43
N LEU A 271 17.03 -8.54 15.89
CA LEU A 271 17.34 -7.31 16.62
C LEU A 271 16.18 -6.34 16.45
N GLY A 272 15.49 -5.97 17.53
CA GLY A 272 14.33 -5.08 17.49
C GLY A 272 14.45 -3.90 18.45
N ASP A 273 13.57 -2.91 18.27
CA ASP A 273 13.58 -1.69 19.08
C ASP A 273 12.94 -1.84 20.46
N GLY A 274 13.06 -0.81 21.30
CA GLY A 274 12.31 -0.63 22.55
C GLY A 274 10.79 -0.68 22.35
N GLY A 275 10.29 -0.32 21.16
CA GLY A 275 8.89 -0.47 20.75
C GLY A 275 8.42 -1.92 20.58
N TYR A 276 9.36 -2.88 20.48
CA TYR A 276 9.07 -4.31 20.33
C TYR A 276 9.19 -5.06 21.68
N PRO A 277 8.41 -6.14 21.88
CA PRO A 277 8.54 -6.95 23.08
C PRO A 277 9.76 -7.89 22.98
N CYS A 278 10.56 -7.96 24.06
CA CYS A 278 11.62 -8.97 24.17
C CYS A 278 11.00 -10.36 24.37
N THR A 279 10.98 -11.17 23.32
CA THR A 279 10.26 -12.44 23.24
C THR A 279 11.18 -13.55 22.74
N GLU A 280 10.92 -14.78 23.18
CA GLU A 280 11.57 -16.00 22.66
C GLU A 280 10.59 -16.80 21.80
N LYS A 281 9.31 -16.83 22.17
CA LYS A 281 8.21 -17.41 21.39
C LYS A 281 7.03 -16.43 21.35
N PRO A 282 6.27 -16.35 20.25
CA PRO A 282 6.35 -17.20 19.05
C PRO A 282 7.52 -16.87 18.11
N ILE A 283 8.11 -15.67 18.24
CA ILE A 283 9.30 -15.27 17.49
C ILE A 283 10.32 -14.70 18.47
N ALA A 284 11.61 -14.98 18.23
CA ALA A 284 12.68 -14.51 19.09
C ALA A 284 13.13 -13.10 18.67
N ILE A 285 12.86 -12.10 19.51
CA ILE A 285 13.26 -10.70 19.30
C ILE A 285 14.04 -10.21 20.53
N MET A 286 15.24 -9.71 20.27
CA MET A 286 16.12 -9.11 21.25
C MET A 286 16.00 -7.59 21.19
N THR A 287 15.61 -6.96 22.30
CA THR A 287 15.36 -5.51 22.40
C THR A 287 16.18 -4.89 23.54
N PRO A 288 16.47 -3.58 23.52
CA PRO A 288 17.33 -2.96 24.51
C PRO A 288 16.75 -3.04 25.93
N PHE A 289 17.62 -2.95 26.93
CA PHE A 289 17.21 -2.70 28.31
C PHE A 289 16.68 -1.27 28.42
N LYS A 290 15.43 -1.09 28.88
CA LYS A 290 14.76 0.22 28.94
C LYS A 290 15.45 1.21 29.88
N ASN A 291 15.93 0.73 31.03
CA ASN A 291 16.61 1.53 32.04
C ASN A 291 17.96 0.87 32.38
N PRO A 292 19.01 1.07 31.55
CA PRO A 292 20.27 0.39 31.73
C PRO A 292 21.07 1.04 32.87
N ALA A 293 20.85 0.58 34.10
CA ALA A 293 21.54 1.05 35.29
C ALA A 293 22.96 0.48 35.43
N LEU A 294 23.23 -0.69 34.84
CA LEU A 294 24.51 -1.38 34.94
C LEU A 294 25.36 -1.14 33.68
N PRO A 295 26.70 -1.00 33.81
CA PRO A 295 27.59 -0.87 32.65
C PRO A 295 27.46 -2.02 31.64
N SER A 296 27.20 -3.25 32.11
CA SER A 296 26.91 -4.40 31.25
C SER A 296 25.70 -4.18 30.34
N THR A 297 24.61 -3.65 30.90
CA THR A 297 23.37 -3.37 30.16
C THR A 297 23.53 -2.21 29.18
N GLN A 298 24.33 -1.20 29.52
CA GLN A 298 24.66 -0.09 28.64
C GLN A 298 25.50 -0.56 27.45
N ARG A 299 26.54 -1.37 27.71
CA ARG A 299 27.37 -2.01 26.67
C ARG A 299 26.52 -2.87 25.73
N PHE A 300 25.66 -3.72 26.29
CA PHE A 300 24.74 -4.52 25.48
C PHE A 300 23.87 -3.66 24.57
N ASN A 301 23.25 -2.59 25.10
CA ASN A 301 22.43 -1.67 24.31
C ASN A 301 23.24 -0.98 23.21
N ALA A 302 24.49 -0.58 23.49
CA ALA A 302 25.37 0.04 22.49
C ALA A 302 25.66 -0.91 21.32
N HIS A 303 26.01 -2.17 21.61
CA HIS A 303 26.23 -3.18 20.55
C HIS A 303 24.93 -3.50 19.79
N LEU A 304 23.80 -3.63 20.50
CA LEU A 304 22.49 -3.87 19.88
C LEU A 304 22.11 -2.72 18.93
N SER A 305 22.32 -1.46 19.35
CA SER A 305 22.04 -0.27 18.54
C SER A 305 22.87 -0.23 17.26
N LYS A 306 24.17 -0.59 17.31
CA LYS A 306 24.99 -0.75 16.10
C LYS A 306 24.37 -1.73 15.12
N GLY A 307 23.93 -2.88 15.62
CA GLY A 307 23.27 -3.93 14.85
C GLY A 307 21.95 -3.48 14.24
N ARG A 308 21.12 -2.76 15.00
CA ARG A 308 19.85 -2.20 14.55
C ARG A 308 20.01 -1.12 13.49
N SER A 309 21.02 -0.27 13.60
CA SER A 309 21.19 0.89 12.69
C SER A 309 21.19 0.52 11.20
N ILE A 310 21.46 -0.74 10.84
CA ILE A 310 21.41 -1.21 9.45
C ILE A 310 20.00 -1.10 8.83
N ILE A 311 18.93 -1.36 9.60
CA ILE A 311 17.57 -1.30 9.04
C ILE A 311 17.10 0.14 8.86
N GLU A 312 17.45 1.02 9.80
CA GLU A 312 17.22 2.46 9.68
C GLU A 312 17.93 3.01 8.43
N ARG A 313 19.20 2.61 8.20
CA ARG A 313 19.95 2.94 6.97
C ARG A 313 19.29 2.37 5.72
N ALA A 314 18.78 1.14 5.76
CA ALA A 314 18.08 0.53 4.63
C ALA A 314 16.81 1.33 4.25
N PHE A 315 16.02 1.73 5.25
CA PHE A 315 14.86 2.61 5.03
C PHE A 315 15.27 3.98 4.50
N GLY A 316 16.32 4.59 5.05
CA GLY A 316 16.87 5.87 4.59
C GLY A 316 17.29 5.82 3.12
N MET A 317 18.11 4.83 2.74
CA MET A 317 18.54 4.63 1.35
C MET A 317 17.36 4.45 0.40
N MET A 318 16.37 3.63 0.79
CA MET A 318 15.18 3.40 -0.03
C MET A 318 14.34 4.68 -0.20
N LYS A 319 14.10 5.44 0.88
CA LYS A 319 13.35 6.72 0.86
C LYS A 319 14.06 7.81 0.04
N THR A 320 15.38 7.87 0.14
CA THR A 320 16.20 8.82 -0.63
C THR A 320 16.22 8.47 -2.12
N ARG A 321 16.22 7.17 -2.45
CA ARG A 321 16.19 6.70 -3.83
C ARG A 321 14.83 6.88 -4.49
N PHE A 322 13.73 6.51 -3.83
CA PHE A 322 12.43 6.44 -4.49
C PHE A 322 11.47 7.47 -3.91
N ARG A 323 11.27 8.58 -4.64
CA ARG A 323 10.35 9.64 -4.21
C ARG A 323 8.88 9.24 -4.33
N ALA A 324 8.55 8.28 -5.20
CA ALA A 324 7.18 7.78 -5.35
C ALA A 324 6.66 7.01 -4.13
N ILE A 325 7.51 6.67 -3.15
CA ILE A 325 7.09 5.98 -1.93
C ILE A 325 5.98 6.74 -1.17
N PHE A 326 5.89 8.06 -1.36
CA PHE A 326 4.90 8.94 -0.75
C PHE A 326 3.55 9.00 -1.51
N LEU A 327 3.37 8.21 -2.58
CA LEU A 327 2.16 8.18 -3.42
C LEU A 327 1.08 7.17 -2.95
N GLN A 328 1.18 6.66 -1.72
CA GLN A 328 0.15 5.86 -1.01
C GLN A 328 -0.23 4.49 -1.60
N ALA A 329 0.49 3.97 -2.58
CA ALA A 329 0.26 2.62 -3.07
C ALA A 329 1.13 1.61 -2.31
N LEU A 330 0.50 0.66 -1.61
CA LEU A 330 1.19 -0.43 -0.90
C LEU A 330 2.13 -1.20 -1.85
N GLU A 331 1.67 -1.43 -3.08
CA GLU A 331 2.43 -2.05 -4.17
C GLU A 331 3.70 -1.28 -4.53
N VAL A 332 3.66 0.06 -4.46
CA VAL A 332 4.83 0.90 -4.72
C VAL A 332 5.86 0.75 -3.62
N ILE A 333 5.43 0.69 -2.35
CA ILE A 333 6.35 0.51 -1.23
C ILE A 333 7.05 -0.84 -1.34
N ALA A 334 6.32 -1.91 -1.64
CA ALA A 334 6.89 -3.24 -1.86
C ALA A 334 7.78 -3.30 -3.12
N ALA A 335 7.43 -2.60 -4.20
CA ALA A 335 8.30 -2.49 -5.37
C ALA A 335 9.63 -1.80 -5.02
N CYS A 336 9.59 -0.74 -4.21
CA CYS A 336 10.79 -0.04 -3.76
C CYS A 336 11.74 -0.94 -2.94
N THR A 337 11.20 -1.82 -2.08
CA THR A 337 12.04 -2.73 -1.27
C THR A 337 12.71 -3.79 -2.15
N MET A 338 12.01 -4.28 -3.18
CA MET A 338 12.59 -5.16 -4.19
C MET A 338 13.73 -4.50 -4.96
N LEU A 339 13.49 -3.27 -5.46
CA LEU A 339 14.49 -2.53 -6.23
C LEU A 339 15.70 -2.16 -5.38
N HIS A 340 15.49 -1.85 -4.10
CA HIS A 340 16.56 -1.64 -3.13
C HIS A 340 17.48 -2.87 -3.02
N ASN A 341 16.92 -4.07 -2.89
CA ASN A 341 17.71 -5.31 -2.87
C ASN A 341 18.50 -5.53 -4.18
N ILE A 342 17.89 -5.25 -5.33
CA ILE A 342 18.58 -5.33 -6.64
C ILE A 342 19.76 -4.34 -6.67
N CYS A 343 19.56 -3.09 -6.23
CA CYS A 343 20.62 -2.09 -6.13
C CYS A 343 21.76 -2.56 -5.22
N LEU A 344 21.43 -3.09 -4.03
CA LEU A 344 22.43 -3.58 -3.08
C LEU A 344 23.25 -4.73 -3.66
N GLY A 345 22.61 -5.70 -4.31
CA GLY A 345 23.30 -6.85 -4.92
C GLY A 345 24.30 -6.47 -6.02
N VAL A 346 24.19 -5.27 -6.57
CA VAL A 346 25.07 -4.75 -7.64
C VAL A 346 26.03 -3.67 -7.10
N GLY A 347 26.01 -3.38 -5.79
CA GLY A 347 26.83 -2.32 -5.18
C GLY A 347 26.43 -0.91 -5.64
N ASP A 348 25.16 -0.70 -6.00
CA ASP A 348 24.58 0.62 -6.28
C ASP A 348 24.08 1.22 -4.96
N ILE A 349 24.99 1.69 -4.11
CA ILE A 349 24.67 2.23 -2.78
C ILE A 349 24.52 3.76 -2.89
N ILE A 350 23.52 4.33 -2.20
CA ILE A 350 23.35 5.77 -2.01
C ILE A 350 23.79 6.10 -0.57
N PRO A 351 24.50 7.22 -0.34
CA PRO A 351 24.83 7.64 1.02
C PRO A 351 23.55 7.76 1.87
N PRO A 352 23.55 7.23 3.11
CA PRO A 352 22.41 7.45 4.01
C PRO A 352 22.20 8.97 4.21
N ASP A 353 20.94 9.38 4.31
CA ASP A 353 20.60 10.75 4.69
C ASP A 353 20.80 10.86 6.21
N ASP A 354 21.68 11.76 6.67
CA ASP A 354 22.06 11.91 8.08
C ASP A 354 20.93 12.53 8.94
N SER A 355 19.73 12.68 8.39
CA SER A 355 18.55 13.11 9.14
C SER A 355 18.11 11.99 10.10
N GLN A 356 18.75 11.93 11.27
CA GLN A 356 18.33 11.12 12.40
C GLN A 356 16.94 11.59 12.82
N GLU A 357 15.93 10.80 12.47
CA GLU A 357 14.57 11.00 12.94
C GLU A 357 14.48 10.45 14.36
N GLU A 358 14.96 11.20 15.37
CA GLU A 358 14.86 10.81 16.79
C GLU A 358 13.41 10.42 17.12
N GLU A 359 13.22 9.21 17.63
CA GLU A 359 11.94 8.72 18.12
C GLU A 359 11.94 8.79 19.66
N GLU A 360 11.08 9.62 20.24
CA GLU A 360 10.84 9.63 21.68
C GLU A 360 9.95 8.44 22.07
N ASP A 361 10.48 7.57 22.94
CA ASP A 361 9.85 6.36 23.42
C ASP A 361 8.92 6.63 24.62
N ASP A 362 7.62 6.80 24.36
CA ASP A 362 6.59 6.57 25.37
C ASP A 362 6.05 5.14 25.23
N VAL A 363 6.23 4.30 26.26
CA VAL A 363 5.83 2.88 26.24
C VAL A 363 4.95 2.53 27.45
N GLU A 364 3.64 2.43 27.23
CA GLU A 364 2.75 1.67 28.12
C GLU A 364 3.02 0.17 27.97
N GLY A 365 3.07 -0.54 29.10
CA GLY A 365 3.31 -1.98 29.14
C GLY A 365 2.16 -2.77 28.49
N CYS A 366 2.44 -3.45 27.39
CA CYS A 366 1.52 -4.45 26.87
C CYS A 366 1.62 -5.72 27.73
N ASN A 367 0.54 -6.08 28.42
CA ASN A 367 0.44 -7.36 29.14
C ASN A 367 0.74 -8.53 28.18
N PRO A 368 1.68 -9.42 28.50
CA PRO A 368 1.98 -10.57 27.66
C PRO A 368 0.88 -11.61 27.80
N GLY A 369 -0.03 -11.67 26.83
CA GLY A 369 -0.77 -12.90 26.55
C GLY A 369 0.14 -13.88 25.81
N GLU A 370 0.19 -15.13 26.30
CA GLU A 370 0.77 -16.36 25.69
C GLU A 370 2.23 -16.36 25.19
N ALA A 371 2.92 -15.22 25.12
CA ALA A 371 4.30 -15.13 24.63
C ALA A 371 5.33 -15.50 25.71
N VAL A 372 6.33 -16.30 25.33
CA VAL A 372 7.46 -16.62 26.21
C VAL A 372 8.45 -15.45 26.20
N SER A 373 8.81 -14.95 27.39
CA SER A 373 9.72 -13.82 27.53
C SER A 373 11.14 -14.17 27.08
N GLY A 374 11.76 -13.31 26.27
CA GLY A 374 13.16 -13.43 25.87
C GLY A 374 14.16 -12.88 26.90
N ALA A 375 13.68 -12.42 28.06
CA ALA A 375 14.51 -11.71 29.04
C ALA A 375 15.70 -12.53 29.54
N ALA A 376 15.51 -13.84 29.80
CA ALA A 376 16.58 -14.72 30.25
C ALA A 376 17.68 -14.88 29.18
N TRP A 377 17.29 -14.99 27.91
CA TRP A 377 18.25 -15.03 26.80
C TRP A 377 18.98 -13.69 26.66
N ARG A 378 18.27 -12.56 26.74
CA ARG A 378 18.89 -11.23 26.73
C ARG A 378 19.95 -11.07 27.82
N THR A 379 19.64 -11.51 29.05
CA THR A 379 20.61 -11.46 30.16
C THR A 379 21.84 -12.33 29.89
N ARG A 380 21.67 -13.53 29.31
CA ARG A 380 22.81 -14.38 28.90
C ARG A 380 23.69 -13.69 27.86
N LEU A 381 23.10 -13.04 26.84
CA LEU A 381 23.85 -12.29 25.85
C LEU A 381 24.58 -11.08 26.47
N CYS A 382 23.90 -10.35 27.36
CA CYS A 382 24.48 -9.23 28.10
C CYS A 382 25.73 -9.65 28.90
N ASN A 383 25.68 -10.82 29.54
CA ASN A 383 26.81 -11.38 30.27
C ASN A 383 27.96 -11.78 29.32
N GLN A 384 27.65 -12.38 28.16
CA GLN A 384 28.66 -12.71 27.14
C GLN A 384 29.36 -11.46 26.59
N VAL A 385 28.60 -10.39 26.34
CA VAL A 385 29.15 -9.08 25.90
C VAL A 385 30.10 -8.51 26.94
N SER A 386 29.75 -8.65 28.21
CA SER A 386 30.56 -8.09 29.30
C SER A 386 31.84 -8.90 29.54
N ALA A 387 31.76 -10.23 29.48
CA ALA A 387 32.89 -11.12 29.80
C ALA A 387 34.05 -11.07 28.79
N LEU A 388 33.79 -10.73 27.53
CA LEU A 388 34.82 -10.69 26.48
C LEU A 388 35.58 -9.34 26.40
N GLN A 389 35.05 -8.29 27.02
CA GLN A 389 35.64 -6.94 26.99
C GLN A 389 36.54 -6.62 28.19
N ASP A 390 36.55 -7.43 29.24
CA ASP A 390 37.46 -7.23 30.38
C ASP A 390 38.95 -7.43 30.02
N VAL A 391 39.27 -7.67 28.73
CA VAL A 391 40.63 -7.79 28.19
C VAL A 391 41.17 -6.49 27.58
N ASN A 392 40.33 -5.52 27.18
CA ASN A 392 40.79 -4.28 26.53
C ASN A 392 39.97 -3.08 27.00
N GLN A 393 40.40 -2.46 28.10
CA GLN A 393 39.93 -1.15 28.53
C GLN A 393 40.85 -0.07 27.94
N ASP A 394 40.30 0.81 27.12
CA ASP A 394 40.75 2.20 27.07
C ASP A 394 39.52 3.11 27.08
N HIS A 395 39.55 4.00 28.05
CA HIS A 395 38.52 4.97 28.40
C HIS A 395 38.53 6.14 27.41
N ASP A 396 37.33 6.61 27.02
CA ASP A 396 37.06 8.05 26.85
C ASP A 396 35.56 8.30 26.67
N TYR A 397 34.91 8.87 27.68
CA TYR A 397 33.59 9.49 27.56
C TYR A 397 33.60 10.84 28.29
N ILE A 398 33.63 11.91 27.50
CA ILE A 398 33.35 13.27 27.94
C ILE A 398 31.83 13.43 27.99
N PHE A 399 31.27 13.55 29.20
CA PHE A 399 29.90 14.01 29.45
C PHE A 399 29.92 15.51 29.76
N HIS A 400 29.12 16.30 29.02
CA HIS A 400 28.80 17.68 29.37
C HIS A 400 27.35 17.77 29.86
N PRO A 401 27.07 18.32 31.07
CA PRO A 401 25.72 18.48 31.60
C PRO A 401 25.24 19.95 31.50
N ILE A 402 23.98 20.20 31.11
CA ILE A 402 23.31 21.48 31.38
C ILE A 402 21.85 21.27 31.82
N LEU A 403 21.54 21.88 32.96
CA LEU A 403 20.33 21.87 33.76
C LEU A 403 19.28 22.93 33.35
N LYS A 404 18.08 22.78 33.94
CA LYS A 404 16.98 23.74 34.25
C LYS A 404 15.79 23.67 33.27
N LYS A 405 14.52 23.74 33.71
CA LYS A 405 13.93 24.17 34.99
C LYS A 405 12.49 23.61 35.05
N LYS A 406 12.11 23.03 36.19
CA LYS A 406 10.70 22.73 36.54
C LYS A 406 10.05 23.97 37.16
N SER A 407 8.75 24.09 36.87
CA SER A 407 7.65 24.75 37.59
C SER A 407 7.33 26.23 37.30
N PHE A 408 6.03 26.52 37.53
CA PHE A 408 5.24 27.75 37.30
C PHE A 408 4.73 27.87 35.84
N ILE A 409 3.44 27.75 35.49
CA ILE A 409 2.25 28.38 36.07
C ILE A 409 1.01 27.48 35.75
N GLU A 410 0.40 26.93 36.80
CA GLU A 410 -1.04 26.67 36.84
C GLU A 410 -1.78 28.02 36.73
N ILE A 411 -3.05 27.99 36.30
CA ILE A 411 -3.94 29.14 36.00
C ILE A 411 -4.04 29.44 34.48
N ASN A 412 -4.42 28.44 33.71
CA ASN A 412 -5.25 28.62 32.49
C ASN A 412 -6.21 27.44 32.24
N ARG A 413 -6.26 26.48 33.18
CA ARG A 413 -7.19 25.33 33.19
C ARG A 413 -8.61 25.67 33.66
N LEU A 414 -8.89 26.92 34.01
CA LEU A 414 -10.17 27.36 34.61
C LEU A 414 -11.05 28.23 33.70
N GLN A 415 -10.68 28.47 32.44
CA GLN A 415 -11.50 29.24 31.50
C GLN A 415 -12.10 28.45 30.33
N ARG A 416 -11.79 27.14 30.16
CA ARG A 416 -12.42 26.31 29.12
C ARG A 416 -13.61 25.48 29.59
N PHE A 417 -13.84 25.37 30.89
CA PHE A 417 -15.02 24.70 31.44
C PHE A 417 -16.32 25.53 31.34
N VAL A 418 -16.23 26.82 30.97
CA VAL A 418 -17.42 27.68 30.80
C VAL A 418 -17.96 27.68 29.35
N PHE A 419 -17.22 27.14 28.38
CA PHE A 419 -17.73 27.02 27.01
C PHE A 419 -18.51 25.70 26.75
N HIS A 420 -18.45 24.76 27.70
CA HIS A 420 -19.21 23.50 27.66
C HIS A 420 -20.66 23.64 28.16
N MET A 421 -21.05 24.82 28.64
CA MET A 421 -22.38 25.09 29.19
C MET A 421 -23.36 25.73 28.18
N TRP A 422 -22.91 25.94 26.92
CA TRP A 422 -23.73 26.54 25.86
C TRP A 422 -24.07 25.58 24.70
N CYS A 423 -23.91 24.27 24.89
CA CYS A 423 -24.34 23.26 23.90
C CYS A 423 -25.35 22.25 24.46
N TYR A 424 -25.91 22.51 25.65
CA TYR A 424 -26.82 21.56 26.31
C TYR A 424 -28.23 22.10 26.59
N TYR A 425 -28.63 23.25 26.02
CA TYR A 425 -29.91 23.87 26.40
C TYR A 425 -30.83 24.28 25.26
N ASN A 426 -30.96 23.48 24.21
CA ASN A 426 -32.18 23.50 23.38
C ASN A 426 -32.38 22.16 22.67
N TYR A 427 -32.58 21.11 23.46
CA TYR A 427 -33.52 20.05 23.11
C TYR A 427 -34.82 20.39 23.84
N GLU A 428 -35.67 21.20 23.22
CA GLU A 428 -37.15 21.20 23.37
C GLU A 428 -37.73 22.35 22.53
N GLN A 429 -37.94 22.11 21.23
CA GLN A 429 -39.19 22.51 20.59
C GLN A 429 -39.38 21.79 19.25
N MET A 430 -40.60 21.27 19.11
CA MET A 430 -41.25 20.68 17.92
C MET A 430 -41.06 19.17 17.68
N ARG A 431 -41.81 18.42 18.49
CA ARG A 431 -42.38 17.11 18.19
C ARG A 431 -43.42 17.20 17.05
N ARG A 432 -43.43 16.15 16.21
CA ARG A 432 -44.57 15.55 15.46
C ARG A 432 -45.22 16.33 14.30
N GLY A 433 -45.19 15.70 13.12
CA GLY A 433 -46.25 15.80 12.11
C GLY A 433 -45.78 15.89 10.67
N ALA A 434 -45.33 14.79 10.03
CA ALA A 434 -45.08 14.80 8.58
C ALA A 434 -45.04 13.44 7.83
N ASP A 435 -45.40 12.31 8.43
CA ASP A 435 -45.20 10.99 7.77
C ASP A 435 -46.38 10.49 6.91
N PHE A 436 -47.22 11.38 6.39
CA PHE A 436 -48.34 11.00 5.51
C PHE A 436 -48.16 11.45 4.04
N TYR A 437 -47.43 12.53 3.77
CA TYR A 437 -47.32 13.10 2.42
C TYR A 437 -46.07 12.64 1.63
N LEU A 438 -45.08 12.04 2.28
CA LEU A 438 -43.83 11.59 1.65
C LEU A 438 -43.95 10.26 0.87
N LEU A 439 -45.00 9.47 1.14
CA LEU A 439 -45.24 8.19 0.47
C LEU A 439 -46.05 8.34 -0.82
N GLN A 440 -46.86 9.39 -0.96
CA GLN A 440 -47.69 9.59 -2.16
C GLN A 440 -46.92 10.25 -3.32
N SER A 441 -45.85 11.00 -3.04
CA SER A 441 -45.05 11.66 -4.10
C SER A 441 -44.02 10.75 -4.78
N ASN A 442 -43.74 9.55 -4.23
CA ASN A 442 -42.68 8.68 -4.73
C ASN A 442 -43.13 7.76 -5.89
N SER A 443 -44.43 7.42 -5.96
CA SER A 443 -44.97 6.54 -7.02
C SER A 443 -45.04 7.23 -8.39
N THR A 444 -45.44 8.51 -8.43
CA THR A 444 -45.53 9.29 -9.67
C THR A 444 -44.15 9.69 -10.21
N TYR A 445 -43.17 9.90 -9.33
CA TYR A 445 -41.78 10.19 -9.70
C TYR A 445 -41.12 9.01 -10.42
N VAL A 446 -41.22 7.80 -9.85
CA VAL A 446 -40.57 6.59 -10.39
C VAL A 446 -41.19 6.16 -11.73
N ASN A 447 -42.51 6.28 -11.89
CA ASN A 447 -43.19 5.94 -13.14
C ASN A 447 -42.85 6.91 -14.28
N SER A 448 -42.77 8.21 -13.99
CA SER A 448 -42.44 9.23 -14.99
C SER A 448 -40.99 9.13 -15.45
N TRP A 449 -40.07 8.86 -14.52
CA TRP A 449 -38.65 8.66 -14.84
C TRP A 449 -38.40 7.37 -15.65
N SER A 450 -39.11 6.29 -15.35
CA SER A 450 -38.96 5.02 -16.09
C SER A 450 -39.51 5.11 -17.51
N ALA A 451 -40.58 5.87 -17.74
CA ALA A 451 -41.12 6.15 -19.07
C ALA A 451 -40.17 7.01 -19.90
N LEU A 452 -39.59 8.05 -19.29
CA LEU A 452 -38.62 8.93 -19.95
C LEU A 452 -37.36 8.15 -20.36
N GLN A 453 -36.84 7.30 -19.48
CA GLN A 453 -35.66 6.48 -19.76
C GLN A 453 -35.90 5.47 -20.88
N SER A 454 -37.08 4.86 -20.93
CA SER A 454 -37.46 3.93 -22.01
C SER A 454 -37.55 4.64 -23.36
N LEU A 455 -38.07 5.87 -23.39
CA LEU A 455 -38.18 6.66 -24.62
C LEU A 455 -36.81 7.10 -25.15
N VAL A 456 -35.86 7.40 -24.27
CA VAL A 456 -34.46 7.71 -24.64
C VAL A 456 -33.77 6.49 -25.25
N ILE A 457 -33.98 5.30 -24.69
CA ILE A 457 -33.37 4.06 -25.21
C ILE A 457 -33.91 3.73 -26.61
N ILE A 458 -35.23 3.83 -26.82
CA ILE A 458 -35.86 3.56 -28.11
C ILE A 458 -35.41 4.56 -29.18
N THR A 459 -35.37 5.86 -28.83
CA THR A 459 -34.92 6.90 -29.77
C THR A 459 -33.44 6.78 -30.12
N ALA A 460 -32.58 6.41 -29.16
CA ALA A 460 -31.18 6.12 -29.42
C ALA A 460 -30.99 4.89 -30.35
N GLY A 461 -31.75 3.81 -30.13
CA GLY A 461 -31.74 2.64 -31.00
C GLY A 461 -32.22 2.94 -32.42
N TYR A 462 -33.27 3.76 -32.56
CA TYR A 462 -33.76 4.21 -33.86
C TYR A 462 -32.72 5.07 -34.60
N LEU A 463 -32.06 6.01 -33.90
CA LEU A 463 -30.98 6.83 -34.45
C LEU A 463 -29.79 6.00 -34.92
N GLN A 464 -29.38 4.98 -34.14
CA GLN A 464 -28.32 4.07 -34.53
C GLN A 464 -28.67 3.29 -35.81
N LEU A 465 -29.89 2.76 -35.91
CA LEU A 465 -30.37 2.06 -37.10
C LEU A 465 -30.50 3.00 -38.31
N TYR A 466 -30.93 4.24 -38.09
CA TYR A 466 -31.02 5.25 -39.14
C TYR A 466 -29.63 5.61 -39.69
N PHE A 467 -28.63 5.82 -38.82
CA PHE A 467 -27.25 6.07 -39.25
C PHE A 467 -26.63 4.88 -39.99
N LEU A 468 -26.84 3.65 -39.51
CA LEU A 468 -26.40 2.43 -40.20
C LEU A 468 -27.04 2.30 -41.59
N LYS A 469 -28.36 2.53 -41.71
CA LYS A 469 -29.07 2.48 -43.01
C LYS A 469 -28.58 3.55 -43.98
N ARG A 470 -28.14 4.70 -43.47
CA ARG A 470 -27.57 5.81 -44.27
C ARG A 470 -26.11 5.58 -44.66
N LEU A 471 -25.33 4.89 -43.82
CA LEU A 471 -23.94 4.49 -44.13
C LEU A 471 -23.87 3.40 -45.22
N PHE A 472 -24.86 2.51 -45.29
CA PHE A 472 -24.89 1.42 -46.29
C PHE A 472 -25.71 1.74 -47.55
N LYS A 473 -26.49 2.83 -47.59
CA LYS A 473 -27.04 3.40 -48.83
C LYS A 473 -26.14 4.51 -49.36
N THR A 474 -24.90 4.18 -49.68
CA THR A 474 -24.11 4.98 -50.61
C THR A 474 -24.41 4.48 -52.03
N LYS A 475 -24.80 5.40 -52.93
CA LYS A 475 -24.92 5.13 -54.37
C LYS A 475 -23.59 4.56 -54.88
N PRO A 476 -23.57 3.67 -55.89
CA PRO A 476 -22.33 3.35 -56.57
C PRO A 476 -21.89 4.62 -57.32
N ALA A 477 -20.90 5.31 -56.77
CA ALA A 477 -20.14 6.30 -57.51
C ALA A 477 -18.86 5.59 -57.98
N GLU A 478 -18.70 5.55 -59.30
CA GLU A 478 -17.49 5.11 -59.98
C GLU A 478 -16.25 5.80 -59.42
N GLY A 479 -15.18 5.01 -59.32
CA GLY A 479 -13.80 5.49 -59.35
C GLY A 479 -13.40 6.44 -58.23
N ASP A 480 -12.97 5.90 -57.09
CA ASP A 480 -11.61 6.18 -56.64
C ASP A 480 -11.19 5.29 -55.45
N LYS A 481 -10.00 4.70 -55.60
CA LYS A 481 -9.35 3.84 -54.60
C LYS A 481 -8.65 4.72 -53.55
N PRO A 482 -8.86 4.53 -52.24
CA PRO A 482 -7.93 5.09 -51.26
C PRO A 482 -6.72 4.15 -51.12
N ARG A 483 -5.53 4.71 -51.40
CA ARG A 483 -4.23 4.15 -51.01
C ARG A 483 -4.06 4.27 -49.48
N CYS A 484 -3.42 3.25 -48.90
CA CYS A 484 -3.23 3.00 -47.47
C CYS A 484 -2.53 4.11 -46.70
#